data_AF-A0A1Q8BEN0-F1
#
_entry.id   AF-A0A1Q8BEN0-F1
#
_cell.length_a   1.000
_cell.length_b   1.000
_cell.length_c   1.000
_cell.angle_alpha   90.00
_cell.angle_beta   90.00
_cell.angle_gamma   90.00
#
_symmetry.space_group_name_H-M   'P 1'
#
loop_
_entity.id
_entity.type
_entity.pdbx_description
1 polymer ?
#
loop_
_entity_poly.entity_id
_entity_poly.type
_entity_poly.pdbx_seq_one_letter_code
_entity_poly.pdbx_strand_id
1 'polypeptide(L)' 'MLDIRGPTPPGIAFILAAGLMLWGISNNNLPAVIVGGVFVMIGVGLQVLYLRYKYGRALSRNHKIEF' A
#
# COMPACT_ATOMS: atom_id res chain seq x y z
N MET A 1 1.14 -10.96 -20.70
CA MET A 1 1.99 -11.71 -19.76
C MET A 1 1.80 -11.05 -18.40
N LEU A 2 0.88 -11.55 -17.56
CA LEU A 2 0.58 -10.97 -16.26
C LEU A 2 1.75 -11.29 -15.32
N ASP A 3 2.66 -10.34 -15.13
CA ASP A 3 3.78 -10.50 -14.19
C ASP A 3 3.22 -10.48 -12.75
N ILE A 4 2.78 -11.65 -12.26
CA ILE A 4 2.28 -11.95 -10.91
C ILE A 4 3.46 -11.95 -9.90
N ARG A 5 4.38 -10.98 -10.01
CA ARG A 5 5.38 -10.69 -8.98
C ARG A 5 4.74 -9.99 -7.77
N GLY A 6 3.73 -10.65 -7.19
CA GLY A 6 3.09 -10.37 -5.91
C GLY A 6 2.32 -9.05 -5.84
N PRO A 7 1.07 -9.06 -5.33
CA PRO A 7 0.54 -7.84 -4.73
C PRO A 7 1.56 -7.34 -3.72
N THR A 8 2.19 -6.19 -3.98
CA THR A 8 3.05 -5.58 -2.96
C THR A 8 2.20 -5.35 -1.72
N PRO A 9 2.74 -5.46 -0.50
CA PRO A 9 1.95 -5.29 0.73
C PRO A 9 1.04 -4.03 0.73
N PRO A 10 1.45 -2.87 0.16
CA PRO A 10 0.57 -1.72 -0.02
C PRO A 10 -0.61 -1.97 -0.97
N GLY A 11 -0.39 -2.68 -2.08
CA GLY A 11 -1.42 -2.97 -3.08
C GLY A 11 -2.58 -3.80 -2.51
N ILE A 12 -2.30 -4.77 -1.63
CA ILE A 12 -3.33 -5.57 -0.97
C ILE A 12 -4.23 -4.67 -0.11
N ALA A 13 -3.63 -3.72 0.63
CA ALA A 13 -4.39 -2.79 1.47
C ALA A 13 -5.34 -1.93 0.64
N PHE A 14 -4.93 -1.46 -0.53
CA PHE A 14 -5.79 -0.69 -1.43
C PHE A 14 -6.93 -1.52 -2.05
N ILE A 15 -6.66 -2.78 -2.42
CA ILE A 15 -7.69 -3.69 -2.95
C ILE A 15 -8.77 -3.94 -1.88
N LEU A 16 -8.36 -4.22 -0.63
CA LEU A 16 -9.29 -4.41 0.48
C LEU A 16 -10.06 -3.14 0.81
N ALA A 17 -9.40 -1.97 0.81
CA ALA A 17 -10.06 -0.69 1.01
C ALA A 17 -11.16 -0.45 -0.02
N ALA A 18 -10.85 -0.63 -1.30
CA ALA A 18 -11.80 -0.43 -2.39
C ALA A 18 -13.00 -1.38 -2.27
N GLY A 19 -12.76 -2.65 -1.95
CA GLY A 19 -13.83 -3.63 -1.73
C GLY A 19 -14.74 -3.24 -0.57
N LEU A 20 -14.16 -2.85 0.57
CA LEU A 20 -14.92 -2.46 1.77
C LEU A 20 -15.73 -1.18 1.56
N MET A 21 -15.17 -0.18 0.88
CA MET A 21 -15.91 1.04 0.57
C MET A 21 -17.05 0.78 -0.41
N LEU A 22 -16.81 0.01 -1.48
CA LEU A 22 -17.82 -0.27 -2.49
C LEU A 22 -18.98 -1.10 -1.93
N TRP A 23 -18.66 -2.09 -1.10
CA TRP A 23 -19.67 -2.86 -0.37
C TRP A 23 -20.39 -2.00 0.67
N GLY A 24 -19.67 -1.16 1.41
CA GLY A 24 -20.25 -0.25 2.40
C GLY A 24 -21.26 0.72 1.80
N ILE A 25 -20.93 1.32 0.65
CA ILE A 25 -21.82 2.20 -0.11
C ILE A 25 -23.06 1.44 -0.59
N SER A 26 -22.86 0.25 -1.18
CA SER A 26 -23.97 -0.57 -1.70
C SER A 26 -24.96 -1.01 -0.62
N ASN A 27 -24.52 -1.12 0.64
CA ASN A 27 -25.33 -1.57 1.77
C ASN A 27 -25.72 -0.43 2.74
N ASN A 28 -25.46 0.83 2.40
CA ASN A 28 -25.66 1.99 3.28
C ASN A 28 -25.02 1.81 4.68
N ASN A 29 -23.85 1.16 4.73
CA ASN A 29 -23.13 0.81 5.94
C ASN A 29 -21.93 1.76 6.13
N LEU A 30 -22.16 2.84 6.88
CA LEU A 30 -21.15 3.86 7.17
C LEU A 30 -19.87 3.28 7.84
N PRO A 31 -19.97 2.38 8.84
CA PRO A 31 -18.80 1.73 9.43
C PRO A 31 -17.88 1.06 8.41
N ALA A 32 -18.43 0.34 7.43
CA ALA A 32 -17.63 -0.33 6.41
C ALA A 32 -16.83 0.64 5.53
N VAL A 33 -17.42 1.80 5.20
CA VAL A 33 -16.73 2.86 4.45
C VAL A 33 -15.60 3.47 5.28
N ILE A 34 -15.83 3.70 6.58
CA ILE A 34 -14.79 4.21 7.50
C ILE A 34 -13.62 3.23 7.61
N VAL A 35 -13.89 1.93 7.78
CA VAL A 35 -12.85 0.90 7.83
C VAL A 35 -12.07 0.86 6.51
N GLY A 36 -12.76 0.95 5.36
CA GLY A 36 -12.10 1.10 4.07
C GLY A 36 -11.15 2.31 4.03
N GLY A 37 -11.57 3.45 4.58
CA GLY A 37 -10.74 4.67 4.67
C GLY A 37 -9.47 4.47 5.51
N VAL A 38 -9.57 3.73 6.63
CA VAL A 38 -8.41 3.37 7.45
C VAL A 38 -7.43 2.51 6.65
N PHE A 39 -7.91 1.55 5.86
CA PHE A 39 -7.06 0.74 5.00
C PHE A 39 -6.34 1.57 3.92
N VAL A 40 -6.96 2.61 3.38
CA VAL A 40 -6.28 3.57 2.47
C VAL A 40 -5.11 4.25 3.18
N MET A 41 -5.33 4.79 4.38
CA MET A 41 -4.28 5.48 5.14
C MET A 41 -3.09 4.55 5.46
N ILE A 42 -3.38 3.32 5.87
CA ILE A 42 -2.36 2.29 6.12
C ILE A 42 -1.62 1.93 4.82
N GLY A 43 -2.33 1.76 3.72
CA GLY A 43 -1.76 1.47 2.40
C GLY A 43 -0.77 2.55 1.95
N VAL A 44 -1.14 3.83 2.09
CA VAL A 44 -0.25 4.96 1.77
C VAL A 44 0.98 4.95 2.67
N GLY A 45 0.82 4.77 3.99
CA GLY A 45 1.93 4.71 4.93
C GLY A 45 2.92 3.58 4.61
N LEU A 46 2.41 2.38 4.32
CA LEU A 46 3.21 1.23 3.90
C LEU A 46 3.92 1.48 2.56
N GLN A 47 3.26 2.17 1.62
CA GLN A 47 3.86 2.52 0.33
C GLN A 47 5.05 3.46 0.51
N VAL A 48 4.89 4.52 1.31
CA VAL A 48 5.97 5.46 1.63
C VAL A 48 7.12 4.74 2.35
N LEU A 49 6.81 3.87 3.31
CA LEU A 49 7.81 3.08 4.03
C LEU A 49 8.58 2.13 3.09
N TYR A 50 7.87 1.43 2.21
CA TYR A 50 8.46 0.53 1.22
C TYR A 50 9.41 1.27 0.27
N LEU A 51 8.97 2.42 -0.25
CA LEU A 51 9.79 3.31 -1.07
C LEU A 51 11.05 3.74 -0.31
N ARG A 52 10.90 4.21 0.95
CA ARG A 52 12.03 4.64 1.78
C ARG A 52 13.03 3.51 2.02
N TYR A 53 12.57 2.29 2.29
CA TYR A 53 13.47 1.14 2.47
C TYR A 53 14.18 0.74 1.18
N LYS A 54 13.47 0.73 0.05
CA LYS A 54 14.03 0.30 -1.24
C LYS A 54 15.06 1.31 -1.75
N TYR A 55 14.70 2.59 -1.78
CA TYR A 55 15.56 3.65 -2.31
C TYR A 55 16.60 4.15 -1.28
N GLY A 56 16.30 4.11 0.01
CA GLY A 56 17.26 4.46 1.06
C GLY A 56 18.43 3.48 1.15
N ARG A 57 18.20 2.18 0.93
CA ARG A 57 19.29 1.19 0.80
C ARG A 57 20.09 1.34 -0.49
N ALA A 58 19.45 1.75 -1.59
CA ALA A 58 20.15 1.99 -2.85
C ALA A 58 21.13 3.17 -2.73
N LEU A 59 20.72 4.25 -2.05
CA LEU A 59 21.57 5.42 -1.79
C LEU A 59 22.76 5.08 -0.87
N SER A 60 22.52 4.32 0.20
CA SER A 60 23.58 3.89 1.13
C SER A 60 24.56 2.90 0.49
N ARG A 61 24.11 2.04 -0.43
CA ARG A 61 25.01 1.15 -1.19
C ARG A 61 25.94 1.92 -2.11
N ASN A 62 25.44 2.92 -2.85
CA ASN A 62 26.27 3.70 -3.77
C ASN A 62 27.40 4.46 -3.04
N HIS A 63 27.12 4.98 -1.85
CA HIS A 63 28.11 5.71 -1.06
C HIS A 63 29.26 4.82 -0.52
N LYS A 64 29.08 3.50 -0.45
CA LYS A 64 30.09 2.55 0.07
C LYS A 64 31.04 2.03 -1.02
N ILE A 65 30.76 2.31 -2.29
CA ILE A 65 31.55 1.84 -3.44
C ILE A 65 32.49 2.92 -4.00
N GLU A 66 32.38 4.16 -3.50
CA GLU A 66 33.20 5.31 -3.90
C GLU A 66 34.38 5.60 -2.94
N PHE A 67 34.67 4.69 -2.00
CA PHE A 67 35.85 4.75 -1.12
C PHE A 67 36.83 3.61 -1.40
#